data_AF-A0A9D3U9K8-F1
#
_entry.id   AF-A0A9D3U9K8-F1
#
_cell.length_a   1.000
_cell.length_b   1.000
_cell.length_c   1.000
_cell.angle_alpha   90.00
_cell.angle_beta   90.00
_cell.angle_gamma   90.00
#
_symmetry.space_group_name_H-M   'P 1'
#
loop_
_entity.id
_entity.type
_entity.pdbx_description
1 polymer ?
#
loop_
_entity_poly.entity_id
_entity_poly.type
_entity_poly.pdbx_seq_one_letter_code
_entity_poly.pdbx_strand_id
1 'polypeptide(L)'
;MPFYLTMLNSAKILKDDPTTIKEGEVDEVIAFIAVEAWKHSDFLCRNYILNGLPDVLYEVYSVKKTTKELWISLDHKYKTEDADAKKFLVAKFLNFVMIDSKLVVNQE
;
A
#
# COMPACT_ATOMS: atom_id res chain seq x y z
N MET A 1 -2.66 -8.60 1.43
CA MET A 1 -3.12 -7.21 1.67
C MET A 1 -4.33 -6.73 0.86
N PRO A 2 -4.86 -7.41 -0.18
CA PRO A 2 -6.15 -7.00 -0.79
C PRO A 2 -7.36 -7.23 0.13
N PHE A 3 -7.34 -8.32 0.91
CA PHE A 3 -8.44 -8.74 1.77
C PHE A 3 -8.80 -7.72 2.86
N TYR A 4 -7.80 -7.06 3.46
CA TYR A 4 -8.01 -6.09 4.55
C TYR A 4 -8.68 -4.80 4.07
N LEU A 5 -8.32 -4.34 2.86
CA LEU A 5 -8.90 -3.15 2.24
C LEU A 5 -10.34 -3.38 1.73
N THR A 6 -10.64 -4.59 1.25
CA THR A 6 -12.00 -5.02 0.88
C THR A 6 -12.92 -5.03 2.11
N MET A 7 -12.41 -5.52 3.26
CA MET A 7 -13.13 -5.53 4.54
C MET A 7 -13.51 -4.12 5.03
N LEU A 8 -12.66 -3.13 4.77
CA LEU A 8 -12.85 -1.74 5.20
C LEU A 8 -13.74 -0.91 4.25
N ASN A 9 -14.34 -1.51 3.21
CA ASN A 9 -15.07 -0.80 2.14
C ASN A 9 -14.24 0.33 1.47
N SER A 10 -12.91 0.29 1.63
CA SER A 10 -11.96 1.32 1.21
C SER A 10 -11.44 1.15 -0.21
N ALA A 11 -11.70 -0.02 -0.81
CA ALA A 11 -11.29 -0.34 -2.18
C ALA A 11 -11.87 0.63 -3.23
N LYS A 12 -13.03 1.26 -2.94
CA LYS A 12 -13.62 2.30 -3.79
C LYS A 12 -12.85 3.62 -3.70
N ILE A 13 -12.44 4.04 -2.49
CA ILE A 13 -11.67 5.27 -2.25
C ILE A 13 -10.34 5.26 -3.00
N LEU A 14 -9.71 4.09 -3.13
CA LEU A 14 -8.45 3.93 -3.85
C LEU A 14 -8.60 4.01 -5.38
N LYS A 15 -9.80 3.72 -5.91
CA LYS A 15 -10.10 3.67 -7.34
C LYS A 15 -10.77 4.94 -7.85
N ASP A 16 -11.69 5.50 -7.07
CA ASP A 16 -12.55 6.60 -7.45
C ASP A 16 -11.94 7.92 -6.96
N ASP A 17 -11.62 8.80 -7.91
CA ASP A 17 -11.31 10.20 -7.58
C ASP A 17 -12.60 10.93 -7.20
N PRO A 18 -12.55 11.98 -6.34
CA PRO A 18 -13.72 12.65 -5.76
C PRO A 18 -14.78 13.10 -6.78
N THR A 19 -14.38 13.26 -8.04
CA THR A 19 -15.17 13.84 -9.14
C THR A 19 -15.82 12.83 -10.08
N THR A 20 -15.78 11.52 -9.83
CA THR A 20 -16.39 10.53 -10.75
C THR A 20 -17.93 10.49 -10.68
N ILE A 21 -18.58 11.54 -10.14
CA ILE A 21 -20.03 11.71 -10.17
C ILE A 21 -20.38 12.29 -11.54
N LYS A 22 -21.02 11.49 -12.40
CA LYS A 22 -21.34 11.86 -13.78
C LYS A 22 -22.17 13.15 -13.82
N GLU A 23 -21.67 14.13 -14.57
CA GLU A 23 -22.37 15.36 -14.91
C GLU A 23 -23.66 15.02 -15.68
N GLY A 24 -24.79 15.12 -14.98
CA GLY A 24 -26.12 14.89 -15.51
C GLY A 24 -27.12 15.04 -14.37
N GLU A 25 -27.54 16.29 -14.13
CA GLU A 25 -28.52 16.70 -13.11
C GLU A 25 -28.29 16.09 -11.71
N VAL A 26 -27.21 16.49 -11.04
CA VAL A 26 -27.08 16.25 -9.60
C VAL A 26 -27.39 17.55 -8.90
N ASP A 27 -28.46 17.54 -8.10
CA ASP A 27 -28.76 18.58 -7.12
C ASP A 27 -27.48 18.94 -6.37
N GLU A 28 -27.07 20.21 -6.40
CA GLU A 28 -25.78 20.70 -5.90
C GLU A 28 -25.55 20.27 -4.44
N VAL A 29 -26.65 20.11 -3.70
CA VAL A 29 -26.71 19.56 -2.34
C VAL A 29 -26.29 18.09 -2.28
N ILE A 30 -26.73 17.25 -3.20
CA ILE A 30 -26.37 15.82 -3.26
C ILE A 30 -24.88 15.66 -3.60
N ALA A 31 -24.37 16.48 -4.54
CA ALA A 31 -22.95 16.47 -4.89
C ALA A 31 -22.08 16.87 -3.68
N PHE A 32 -22.50 17.90 -2.93
CA PHE A 32 -21.82 18.32 -1.71
C PHE A 32 -21.78 17.21 -0.65
N ILE A 33 -22.93 16.56 -0.38
CA ILE A 33 -23.02 15.44 0.58
C ILE A 33 -22.09 14.29 0.18
N ALA A 34 -22.04 13.95 -1.11
CA ALA A 34 -21.19 12.89 -1.61
C ALA A 34 -19.69 13.21 -1.44
N VAL A 35 -19.28 14.46 -1.68
CA VAL A 35 -17.90 14.93 -1.47
C VAL A 35 -17.53 14.87 0.02
N GLU A 36 -18.40 15.31 0.92
CA GLU A 36 -18.13 15.26 2.37
C GLU A 36 -18.05 13.82 2.87
N ALA A 37 -18.93 12.93 2.40
CA ALA A 37 -18.87 11.50 2.72
C ALA A 37 -17.57 10.86 2.22
N TRP A 38 -17.10 11.24 1.03
CA TRP A 38 -15.82 10.79 0.49
C TRP A 38 -14.64 11.27 1.35
N LYS A 39 -14.58 12.57 1.70
CA LYS A 39 -13.52 13.12 2.57
C LYS A 39 -13.46 12.43 3.92
N HIS A 40 -14.63 12.19 4.54
CA HIS A 40 -14.70 11.47 5.81
C HIS A 40 -14.16 10.05 5.68
N SER A 41 -14.55 9.35 4.62
CA SER A 41 -14.09 7.99 4.36
C SER A 41 -12.58 7.93 4.08
N ASP A 42 -12.05 8.88 3.30
CA ASP A 42 -10.61 9.01 3.04
C ASP A 42 -9.83 9.28 4.33
N PHE A 43 -10.31 10.19 5.18
CA PHE A 43 -9.70 10.46 6.48
C PHE A 43 -9.65 9.21 7.36
N LEU A 44 -10.75 8.46 7.48
CA LEU A 44 -10.79 7.24 8.28
C LEU A 44 -9.84 6.19 7.73
N CYS A 45 -9.87 5.93 6.42
CA CYS A 45 -9.02 4.91 5.80
C CYS A 45 -7.53 5.23 5.97
N ARG A 46 -7.15 6.49 5.73
CA ARG A 46 -5.78 6.97 5.95
C ARG A 46 -5.33 6.73 7.40
N ASN A 47 -6.16 7.06 8.39
CA ASN A 47 -5.82 6.82 9.80
C ASN A 47 -5.68 5.34 10.12
N TYR A 48 -6.54 4.47 9.59
CA TYR A 48 -6.42 3.03 9.78
C TYR A 48 -5.10 2.48 9.23
N ILE A 49 -4.71 2.90 8.03
CA ILE A 49 -3.43 2.48 7.43
C ILE A 49 -2.27 2.97 8.30
N LEU A 50 -2.25 4.26 8.66
CA LEU A 50 -1.17 4.85 9.45
C LEU A 50 -1.03 4.18 10.84
N ASN A 51 -2.13 3.91 11.53
CA ASN A 51 -2.10 3.24 12.83
C ASN A 51 -1.58 1.79 12.77
N GLY A 52 -1.57 1.17 11.59
CA GLY A 52 -0.96 -0.13 11.38
C GLY A 52 0.55 -0.09 11.08
N LEU A 53 1.14 1.11 10.94
CA LEU A 53 2.55 1.28 10.64
C LEU A 53 3.40 1.36 11.91
N PRO A 54 4.64 0.81 11.89
CA PRO A 54 5.64 1.13 12.91
C PRO A 54 5.98 2.63 12.93
N ASP A 55 6.37 3.16 14.08
CA ASP A 55 6.65 4.60 14.31
C ASP A 55 7.54 5.22 13.23
N VAL A 56 8.62 4.54 12.83
CA VAL A 56 9.56 5.01 11.80
C VAL A 56 8.87 5.21 10.44
N LEU A 57 7.92 4.34 10.09
CA LEU A 57 7.16 4.48 8.85
C LEU A 57 6.02 5.49 9.01
N TYR A 58 5.39 5.53 10.19
CA TYR A 58 4.36 6.51 10.49
C TYR A 58 4.89 7.94 10.25
N GLU A 59 6.05 8.28 10.80
CA GLU A 59 6.65 9.62 10.64
C GLU A 59 6.85 9.99 9.17
N VAL A 60 7.41 9.07 8.37
CA VAL A 60 7.68 9.29 6.94
C VAL A 60 6.39 9.41 6.11
N TYR A 61 5.38 8.60 6.42
CA TYR A 61 4.19 8.48 5.58
C TYR A 61 3.00 9.33 6.05
N SER A 62 3.03 9.87 7.27
CA SER A 62 2.00 10.75 7.83
C SER A 62 1.80 12.02 6.99
N VAL A 63 2.80 12.47 6.24
CA VAL A 63 2.71 13.66 5.37
C VAL A 63 1.83 13.48 4.14
N LYS A 64 1.48 12.24 3.77
CA LYS A 64 0.62 11.95 2.60
C LYS A 64 -0.79 12.42 2.88
N LYS A 65 -1.39 13.17 1.95
CA LYS A 65 -2.65 13.89 2.22
C LYS A 65 -3.88 13.03 2.03
N THR A 66 -3.82 12.09 1.10
CA THR A 66 -4.92 11.17 0.77
C THR A 66 -4.54 9.73 1.03
N THR A 67 -5.53 8.87 1.22
CA THR A 67 -5.34 7.42 1.31
C THR A 67 -4.67 6.87 0.06
N LYS A 68 -5.04 7.39 -1.12
CA LYS A 68 -4.51 6.96 -2.42
C LYS A 68 -3.00 7.21 -2.53
N GLU A 69 -2.55 8.42 -2.19
CA GLU A 69 -1.12 8.76 -2.18
C GLU A 69 -0.33 7.91 -1.18
N LEU A 70 -0.89 7.70 0.02
CA LEU A 70 -0.31 6.86 1.05
C LEU A 70 -0.15 5.42 0.56
N TRP A 71 -1.22 4.83 0.05
CA TRP A 71 -1.25 3.46 -0.43
C TRP A 71 -0.26 3.22 -1.57
N ILE A 72 -0.24 4.10 -2.58
CA ILE A 72 0.69 3.98 -3.72
C ILE A 72 2.15 4.03 -3.23
N SER A 73 2.45 4.93 -2.29
CA SER A 73 3.82 5.08 -1.78
C SER A 73 4.27 3.86 -0.97
N LEU A 74 3.36 3.26 -0.18
CA LEU A 74 3.62 2.03 0.56
C LEU A 74 3.76 0.83 -0.39
N ASP A 75 2.85 0.68 -1.34
CA ASP A 75 2.86 -0.41 -2.34
C ASP A 75 4.15 -0.39 -3.17
N HIS A 76 4.61 0.79 -3.61
CA HIS A 76 5.88 0.94 -4.29
C HIS A 76 7.06 0.49 -3.42
N LYS A 77 7.15 1.00 -2.17
CA LYS A 77 8.24 0.64 -1.24
C LYS A 77 8.33 -0.87 -1.04
N TYR A 78 7.23 -1.51 -0.67
CA TYR A 78 7.23 -2.94 -0.37
C TYR A 78 7.47 -3.81 -1.61
N LYS A 79 7.05 -3.37 -2.80
CA LYS A 79 7.39 -4.04 -4.06
C LYS A 79 8.87 -3.93 -4.39
N THR A 80 9.50 -2.77 -4.15
CA THR A 80 10.94 -2.60 -4.31
C THR A 80 11.72 -3.46 -3.33
N GLU A 81 11.34 -3.47 -2.05
CA GLU A 81 11.97 -4.32 -1.03
C GLU A 81 11.87 -5.81 -1.38
N ASP A 82 10.71 -6.28 -1.86
CA ASP A 82 10.55 -7.66 -2.32
C ASP A 82 11.43 -7.98 -3.53
N ALA A 83 11.54 -7.06 -4.49
CA ALA A 83 12.42 -7.22 -5.65
C ALA A 83 13.91 -7.27 -5.25
N ASP A 84 14.33 -6.40 -4.32
CA ASP A 84 15.69 -6.36 -3.81
C ASP A 84 16.04 -7.62 -2.99
N ALA A 85 15.12 -8.07 -2.14
CA ALA A 85 15.27 -9.33 -1.40
C ALA A 85 15.42 -10.53 -2.35
N LYS A 86 14.60 -10.60 -3.40
CA LYS A 86 14.73 -11.63 -4.44
C LYS A 86 16.07 -11.55 -5.16
N LYS A 87 16.53 -10.36 -5.52
CA LYS A 87 17.83 -10.15 -6.17
C LYS A 87 18.99 -10.58 -5.26
N PHE A 88 18.92 -10.26 -3.97
CA PHE A 88 19.90 -10.70 -2.98
C PHE A 88 19.96 -12.23 -2.86
N LEU A 89 18.81 -12.90 -2.81
CA LEU A 89 18.74 -14.37 -2.79
C LEU A 89 19.35 -14.99 -4.06
N VAL A 90 19.05 -14.44 -5.25
CA VAL A 90 19.64 -14.90 -6.52
C VAL A 90 21.16 -14.71 -6.52
N ALA A 91 21.65 -13.55 -6.07
CA ALA A 91 23.10 -13.31 -5.97
C ALA A 91 23.78 -14.27 -4.98
N LYS A 92 23.15 -14.55 -3.84
CA LYS A 92 23.66 -15.54 -2.87
C LYS A 92 23.73 -16.94 -3.49
N PHE A 93 22.70 -17.34 -4.24
CA PHE A 93 22.68 -18.62 -4.95
C PHE A 93 23.77 -18.71 -6.02
N LEU A 94 23.99 -17.66 -6.80
CA LEU A 94 25.04 -17.66 -7.85
C LEU A 94 26.46 -17.68 -7.27
N ASN A 95 26.68 -17.05 -6.12
CA ASN A 95 27.96 -17.04 -5.42
C ASN A 95 28.17 -18.28 -4.53
N PHE A 96 27.19 -19.16 -4.45
CA PHE A 96 27.29 -20.37 -3.65
C PHE A 96 28.26 -21.35 -4.31
N VAL A 97 29.33 -21.69 -3.61
CA VAL A 97 30.33 -22.67 -4.06
C VAL A 97 30.23 -23.90 -3.18
N MET A 98 30.02 -25.07 -3.78
CA MET A 98 30.01 -26.33 -3.06
C MET A 98 31.44 -26.76 -2.73
N ILE A 99 31.66 -27.16 -1.48
CA ILE A 99 32.92 -27.74 -1.02
C ILE A 99 32.77 -29.26 -1.04
N ASP A 100 33.58 -29.96 -1.83
CA ASP A 100 33.50 -31.43 -2.03
C ASP A 100 33.60 -32.24 -0.73
N SER A 101 34.29 -31.69 0.28
CA SER A 101 34.45 -32.32 1.58
C SER A 101 33.25 -32.14 2.53
N LYS A 102 32.17 -31.47 2.10
CA LYS A 102 30.98 -31.21 2.90
C LYS A 102 29.72 -31.81 2.26
N LEU A 103 28.85 -32.37 3.08
CA LEU A 103 27.51 -32.75 2.65
C LEU A 103 26.73 -31.52 2.20
N VAL A 104 25.89 -31.67 1.18
CA VAL A 104 25.09 -30.57 0.59
C VAL A 104 24.27 -29.82 1.63
N VAL A 105 23.71 -30.52 2.63
CA VAL A 105 22.91 -29.92 3.72
C VAL A 105 23.73 -29.08 4.71
N ASN A 106 25.05 -29.21 4.69
CA ASN A 106 25.98 -28.52 5.60
C ASN A 106 26.85 -27.49 4.86
N GLN A 107 26.45 -27.11 3.64
CA GLN A 107 27.11 -26.04 2.89
C GLN A 107 26.57 -24.69 3.39
N GLU A 108 27.48 -23.82 3.82
CA GLU A 108 27.19 -22.46 4.29
C GLU A 108 27.98 -21.44 3.49
#